data_AF-A0A563U6L1-F1
#
_entry.id   AF-A0A563U6L1-F1
#
_cell.length_a   1.000
_cell.length_b   1.000
_cell.length_c   1.000
_cell.angle_alpha   90.00
_cell.angle_beta   90.00
_cell.angle_gamma   90.00
#
_symmetry.space_group_name_H-M   'P 1'
#
loop_
_entity.id
_entity.type
_entity.pdbx_description
1 polymer ?
#
loop_
_entity_poly.entity_id
_entity_poly.type
_entity_poly.pdbx_seq_one_letter_code
_entity_poly.pdbx_strand_id
1 'polypeptide(L)'
;MSSEPGILKSMNIEVAGYTYTVNSSDIADFLTACEAFMAIRGNEFEIMTQTITDTIIDNCSDKLTLESLRPQLKFLREVGYLLNGFVSNMGE
;
A
#
# COMPACT_ATOMS: atom_id res chain seq x y z
N MET A 1 -30.30 -18.69 -6.29
CA MET A 1 -29.32 -18.38 -5.23
C MET A 1 -28.06 -17.96 -5.94
N SER A 2 -27.89 -16.65 -6.13
CA SER A 2 -26.75 -16.08 -6.83
C SER A 2 -25.58 -16.04 -5.86
N SER A 3 -24.56 -16.85 -6.11
CA SER A 3 -23.29 -16.75 -5.39
C SER A 3 -22.62 -15.46 -5.82
N GLU A 4 -22.69 -14.43 -4.99
CA GLU A 4 -21.83 -13.25 -5.14
C GLU A 4 -20.37 -13.72 -5.16
N PRO A 5 -19.52 -13.22 -6.08
CA PRO A 5 -18.11 -13.55 -6.08
C PRO A 5 -17.55 -13.15 -4.71
N GLY A 6 -17.02 -14.12 -3.97
CA GLY A 6 -16.56 -13.93 -2.60
C GLY A 6 -15.35 -12.99 -2.58
N ILE A 7 -15.59 -11.68 -2.54
CA ILE A 7 -14.56 -10.68 -2.30
C ILE A 7 -14.02 -10.99 -0.89
N LEU A 8 -12.76 -11.40 -0.82
CA LEU A 8 -12.08 -11.65 0.45
C LEU A 8 -12.12 -10.36 1.28
N LYS A 9 -12.97 -10.35 2.31
CA LYS A 9 -13.16 -9.21 3.21
C LYS A 9 -11.94 -8.98 4.10
N SER A 10 -11.22 -10.06 4.40
CA SER A 10 -10.01 -10.06 5.22
C SER A 10 -9.14 -11.28 4.92
N MET A 11 -7.82 -11.11 4.96
CA MET A 11 -6.82 -12.18 4.88
C MET A 11 -5.94 -12.14 6.12
N ASN A 12 -5.66 -13.29 6.72
CA ASN A 12 -4.64 -13.39 7.76
C ASN A 12 -3.30 -13.73 7.11
N ILE A 13 -2.27 -12.93 7.38
CA ILE A 13 -0.89 -13.20 7.00
C ILE A 13 -0.06 -13.44 8.27
N GLU A 14 0.86 -14.39 8.21
CA GLU A 14 1.79 -14.65 9.31
C GLU A 14 3.18 -14.12 8.94
N VAL A 15 3.70 -13.21 9.75
CA VAL A 15 5.02 -12.61 9.56
C VAL A 15 5.78 -12.71 10.87
N ALA A 16 6.92 -13.41 10.83
CA ALA A 16 7.79 -13.60 12.00
C ALA A 16 7.07 -14.17 13.26
N GLY A 17 6.06 -15.02 13.06
CA GLY A 17 5.27 -15.63 14.14
C GLY A 17 4.13 -14.75 14.67
N TYR A 18 3.86 -13.61 14.03
CA TYR A 18 2.72 -12.74 14.34
C TYR A 18 1.66 -12.86 13.25
N THR A 19 0.40 -13.02 13.66
CA THR A 19 -0.74 -13.02 12.76
C THR A 19 -1.26 -11.59 12.57
N TYR A 20 -1.24 -11.11 11.34
CA TYR A 20 -1.82 -9.83 10.93
C TYR A 20 -3.08 -10.08 10.12
N THR A 21 -4.17 -9.41 10.49
CA THR A 21 -5.39 -9.40 9.69
C THR A 21 -5.34 -8.20 8.76
N VAL A 22 -5.29 -8.46 7.45
CA VAL A 22 -5.35 -7.46 6.39
C VAL A 22 -6.78 -7.42 5.89
N ASN A 23 -7.52 -6.34 6.16
CA ASN A 23 -8.86 -6.15 5.61
C ASN A 23 -8.77 -5.48 4.24
N SER A 24 -9.55 -5.96 3.28
CA SER A 24 -9.61 -5.31 1.95
C SER A 24 -10.22 -3.92 2.02
N SER A 25 -11.04 -3.62 3.05
CA SER A 25 -11.51 -2.27 3.34
C SER A 25 -10.36 -1.31 3.66
N ASP A 26 -9.39 -1.76 4.46
CA ASP A 26 -8.28 -0.90 4.89
C ASP A 26 -7.35 -0.58 3.71
N ILE A 27 -7.20 -1.52 2.78
CA ILE A 27 -6.48 -1.30 1.52
C ILE A 27 -7.26 -0.32 0.63
N ALA A 28 -8.58 -0.48 0.50
CA ALA A 28 -9.40 0.44 -0.29
C ALA A 28 -9.35 1.87 0.27
N ASP A 29 -9.48 2.02 1.59
CA ASP A 29 -9.38 3.32 2.26
C ASP A 29 -8.00 3.96 2.08
N PHE A 30 -6.93 3.16 2.18
CA PHE A 30 -5.57 3.61 1.87
C PHE A 30 -5.44 4.11 0.43
N LEU A 31 -5.96 3.37 -0.55
CA LEU A 31 -5.92 3.77 -1.96
C LEU A 31 -6.73 5.05 -2.20
N THR A 32 -7.92 5.18 -1.61
CA THR A 32 -8.71 6.43 -1.68
C THR A 32 -7.97 7.61 -1.06
N ALA A 33 -7.27 7.41 0.06
CA ALA A 33 -6.43 8.46 0.64
C ALA A 33 -5.26 8.83 -0.28
N CYS A 34 -4.68 7.85 -0.98
CA CYS A 34 -3.62 8.10 -1.96
C CYS A 34 -4.11 8.85 -3.21
N GLU A 35 -5.35 8.62 -3.64
CA GLU A 35 -5.98 9.38 -4.75
C GLU A 35 -6.09 10.88 -4.47
N ALA A 36 -6.11 11.30 -3.20
CA ALA A 36 -6.07 12.71 -2.83
C ALA A 36 -4.74 13.40 -3.20
N PHE A 37 -3.66 12.62 -3.34
CA PHE A 37 -2.34 13.12 -3.72
C PHE A 37 -2.06 12.94 -5.22
N MET A 38 -2.49 11.82 -5.81
CA MET A 38 -2.31 11.52 -7.22
C MET A 38 -3.35 10.50 -7.69
N ALA A 39 -3.94 10.70 -8.86
CA ALA A 39 -4.87 9.73 -9.45
C ALA A 39 -4.18 8.37 -9.66
N ILE A 40 -4.74 7.31 -9.07
CA ILE A 40 -4.18 5.96 -9.20
C ILE A 40 -4.73 5.34 -10.48
N ARG A 41 -4.01 5.53 -11.59
CA ARG A 41 -4.35 4.84 -12.84
C ARG A 41 -3.70 3.45 -12.82
N GLY A 42 -4.52 2.44 -13.10
CA GLY A 42 -4.22 1.02 -12.81
C GLY A 42 -2.83 0.59 -13.27
N ASN A 43 -1.92 0.45 -12.28
CA ASN A 43 -0.50 0.05 -12.33
C ASN A 43 0.53 1.16 -12.05
N GLU A 44 0.12 2.37 -11.68
CA GLU A 44 1.04 3.44 -11.26
C GLU A 44 1.34 3.40 -9.74
N PHE A 45 1.26 2.24 -9.08
CA PHE A 45 1.50 2.12 -7.63
C PHE A 45 2.95 2.45 -7.23
N GLU A 46 3.92 2.20 -8.12
CA GLU A 46 5.31 2.63 -7.92
C GLU A 46 5.43 4.16 -7.92
N ILE A 47 4.72 4.84 -8.85
CA ILE A 47 4.73 6.31 -8.94
C ILE A 47 4.02 6.90 -7.72
N MET A 48 2.90 6.30 -7.30
CA MET A 48 2.18 6.68 -6.09
C MET A 48 3.07 6.59 -4.84
N THR A 49 3.74 5.45 -4.65
CA THR A 49 4.62 5.25 -3.48
C THR A 49 5.87 6.12 -3.54
N GLN A 50 6.43 6.41 -4.72
CA GLN A 50 7.47 7.43 -4.85
C GLN A 50 6.97 8.83 -4.47
N THR A 51 5.82 9.26 -4.97
CA THR A 51 5.26 10.59 -4.68
C THR A 51 5.04 10.79 -3.18
N ILE A 52 4.52 9.77 -2.49
CA ILE A 52 4.35 9.78 -1.04
C ILE A 52 5.71 9.82 -0.34
N THR A 53 6.70 9.08 -0.83
CA THR A 53 8.07 9.09 -0.29
C THR A 53 8.69 10.47 -0.39
N ASP A 54 8.62 11.11 -1.55
CA ASP A 54 9.17 12.44 -1.78
C ASP A 54 8.47 13.47 -0.89
N THR A 55 7.15 13.38 -0.77
CA THR A 55 6.37 14.24 0.13
C THR A 55 6.78 14.08 1.58
N ILE A 56 7.03 12.85 2.05
CA ILE A 56 7.50 12.58 3.42
C ILE A 56 8.90 13.17 3.63
N ILE A 57 9.80 13.05 2.65
CA ILE A 57 11.15 13.61 2.72
C ILE A 57 11.09 15.14 2.76
N ASP A 58 10.30 15.76 1.88
CA ASP A 58 10.17 17.21 1.75
C ASP A 58 9.50 17.85 2.98
N ASN A 59 8.56 17.13 3.63
CA ASN A 59 7.89 17.59 4.84
C ASN A 59 8.51 17.04 6.13
N CYS A 60 9.68 16.40 6.03
CA CYS A 60 10.40 15.86 7.16
C CYS A 60 10.90 17.03 8.04
N SER A 61 10.12 17.39 9.05
CA SER A 61 10.53 18.40 10.04
C SER A 61 11.86 18.03 10.68
N ASP A 62 12.66 19.05 11.06
CA ASP A 62 14.05 18.97 11.55
C ASP A 62 14.30 17.95 12.70
N LYS A 63 13.24 17.43 13.32
CA LYS A 63 13.27 16.42 14.39
C LYS A 63 13.41 14.99 13.86
N LEU A 64 13.06 14.75 12.60
CA LEU A 64 13.17 13.46 11.95
C LEU A 64 14.39 13.48 11.03
N THR A 65 15.23 12.47 11.14
CA THR A 65 16.38 12.29 10.24
C THR A 65 15.99 11.34 9.11
N LEU A 66 16.61 11.47 7.94
CA LEU A 66 16.47 10.50 6.85
C LEU A 66 16.72 9.05 7.30
N GLU A 67 17.67 8.84 8.20
CA GLU A 67 17.93 7.52 8.79
C GLU A 67 16.75 6.98 9.60
N SER A 68 16.03 7.86 10.30
CA SER A 68 14.82 7.48 11.06
C SER A 68 13.60 7.16 10.18
N LEU A 69 13.55 7.72 8.96
CA LEU A 69 12.49 7.48 7.97
C LEU A 69 12.76 6.29 7.06
N ARG A 70 14.03 5.86 6.96
CA ARG A 70 14.48 4.79 6.06
C ARG A 70 13.66 3.50 6.17
N PRO A 71 13.25 3.01 7.37
CA PRO A 71 12.39 1.83 7.48
C PRO A 71 11.01 2.03 6.84
N GLN A 72 10.38 3.19 7.05
CA GLN A 72 9.05 3.51 6.54
C GLN A 72 9.07 3.67 5.02
N LEU A 73 10.11 4.32 4.48
CA LEU A 73 10.29 4.45 3.02
C LEU A 73 10.50 3.09 2.35
N LYS A 74 11.28 2.19 2.97
CA LYS A 74 11.43 0.81 2.49
C LYS A 74 10.10 0.08 2.49
N PHE A 75 9.34 0.16 3.60
CA PHE A 75 8.02 -0.47 3.69
C PHE A 75 7.08 0.03 2.59
N LEU A 76 7.03 1.35 2.37
CA LEU A 76 6.17 1.94 1.35
C LEU A 76 6.48 1.43 -0.06
N ARG A 77 7.77 1.22 -0.38
CA ARG A 77 8.20 0.61 -1.64
C ARG A 77 7.74 -0.85 -1.76
N GLU A 78 7.87 -1.64 -0.71
CA GLU A 78 7.40 -3.04 -0.72
C GLU A 78 5.88 -3.13 -0.87
N VAL A 79 5.12 -2.18 -0.31
CA VAL A 79 3.67 -2.05 -0.55
C VAL A 79 3.37 -1.79 -2.02
N GLY A 80 4.14 -0.93 -2.69
CA GLY A 80 4.02 -0.69 -4.13
C GLY A 80 4.17 -1.97 -4.95
N TYR A 81 5.20 -2.78 -4.64
CA TYR A 81 5.41 -4.08 -5.30
C TYR A 81 4.28 -5.08 -5.04
N LEU A 82 3.77 -5.14 -3.79
CA LEU A 82 2.66 -6.01 -3.43
C LEU A 82 1.38 -5.66 -4.21
N LEU A 83 1.04 -4.37 -4.29
CA LEU A 83 -0.12 -3.89 -5.03
C LEU A 83 -0.01 -4.17 -6.53
N ASN A 84 1.17 -3.97 -7.12
CA ASN A 84 1.45 -4.36 -8.51
C ASN A 84 1.28 -5.88 -8.74
N GLY A 85 1.72 -6.70 -7.78
CA GLY A 85 1.55 -8.15 -7.83
C GLY A 85 0.08 -8.58 -7.79
N PHE A 86 -0.76 -7.90 -7.00
CA PHE A 86 -2.19 -8.18 -6.97
C PHE A 86 -2.90 -7.86 -8.29
N VAL A 87 -2.58 -6.72 -8.92
CA VAL A 87 -3.22 -6.37 -10.21
C VAL A 87 -2.73 -7.28 -11.33
N SER A 88 -1.44 -7.62 -11.33
CA SER A 88 -0.86 -8.52 -12.34
C SER A 88 -1.46 -9.93 -12.26
N ASN A 89 -1.78 -10.44 -11.07
CA ASN A 89 -2.41 -11.74 -10.87
C ASN A 89 -3.94 -11.77 -11.08
N MET A 90 -4.60 -10.62 -11.27
CA MET A 90 -6.03 -10.55 -11.63
C MET A 90 -6.27 -10.44 -13.15
N GLY A 91 -5.20 -10.40 -13.95
CA GLY A 91 -5.24 -10.30 -15.41
C GLY A 91 -5.14 -11.64 -16.17
N GLU A 92 -5.07 -12.78 -15.47
CA GLU A 92 -5.08 -14.14 -16.06
C GLU A 92 -6.40 -14.88 -15.83
#